data_AF-A0A137S772-F1
#
_entry.id   AF-A0A137S772-F1
#
_cell.length_a   1.000
_cell.length_b   1.000
_cell.length_c   1.000
_cell.angle_alpha   90.00
_cell.angle_beta   90.00
_cell.angle_gamma   90.00
#
_symmetry.space_group_name_H-M   'P 1'
#
loop_
_entity.id
_entity.type
_entity.pdbx_description
1 polymer ?
#
loop_
_entity_poly.entity_id
_entity_poly.type
_entity_poly.pdbx_seq_one_letter_code
_entity_poly.pdbx_strand_id
1 'polypeptide(L)'
;MTIEQNIAELVQASNNLTGVVDGKIQEIDQKVKQTQDSLNGWKGSVQAKDINGQALYKSVIDLTGLSSDRYYPVWWLFPNNRAGASFINIVRNFSENRSDEPFGPGVTHLAGLDFCMEGIDYMWGGDAQSFVIKRIGQTYRKTVRNAAFGISCIARPVSGKFPLYSGVSDGSVGPCRKFSGCYLRGGLTYHVMSSMSNAPKYSREDSEVSIYSAVASTWEINWKVKSYHKDDEFLGPEYPECRLPYSYHYNKLFAPKDA
;
A
#
# COMPACT_ATOMS: atom_id res chain seq x y z
N MET A 1 15.03 -33.37 76.58
CA MET A 1 15.18 -32.05 75.93
C MET A 1 14.49 -31.02 76.79
N THR A 2 15.20 -29.95 77.17
CA THR A 2 14.62 -28.83 77.93
C THR A 2 13.91 -27.87 76.98
N ILE A 3 12.99 -27.05 77.51
CA ILE A 3 12.25 -26.05 76.73
C ILE A 3 13.21 -25.08 76.01
N GLU A 4 14.33 -24.73 76.64
CA GLU A 4 15.33 -23.83 76.03
C GLU A 4 15.97 -24.44 74.78
N GLN A 5 16.19 -25.76 74.79
CA GLN A 5 16.77 -26.49 73.66
C GLN A 5 15.82 -26.48 72.46
N ASN A 6 14.53 -26.71 72.70
CA ASN A 6 13.49 -26.64 71.65
C ASN A 6 13.33 -25.21 71.09
N ILE A 7 13.45 -24.18 71.92
CA ILE A 7 13.39 -22.77 71.46
C ILE A 7 14.58 -22.45 70.55
N ALA A 8 15.79 -22.88 70.92
CA ALA A 8 16.99 -22.65 70.12
C ALA A 8 16.90 -23.33 68.74
N GLU A 9 16.43 -24.58 68.69
CA GLU A 9 16.20 -25.32 67.44
C GLU A 9 15.17 -24.62 66.55
N LEU A 10 14.07 -24.13 67.12
CA LEU A 10 13.03 -23.41 66.38
C LEU A 10 13.55 -22.09 65.80
N VAL A 11 14.34 -21.33 66.56
CA VAL A 11 14.98 -20.09 66.10
C VAL A 11 15.95 -20.38 64.95
N GLN A 12 16.75 -21.44 65.06
CA GLN A 12 17.68 -21.84 64.00
C GLN A 12 16.92 -22.25 62.72
N ALA A 13 15.86 -23.06 62.85
CA ALA A 13 15.01 -23.43 61.74
C ALA A 13 14.33 -22.22 61.07
N SER A 14 13.85 -21.25 61.87
CA SER A 14 13.28 -20.00 61.36
C SER A 14 14.31 -19.18 60.59
N ASN A 15 15.51 -19.00 61.11
CA ASN A 15 16.58 -18.26 60.44
C ASN A 15 17.00 -18.94 59.12
N ASN A 16 17.07 -20.27 59.11
CA ASN A 16 17.32 -21.05 57.90
C ASN A 16 16.21 -20.84 56.86
N LEU A 17 14.94 -20.86 57.29
CA LEU A 17 13.80 -20.65 56.41
C LEU A 17 13.80 -19.22 55.82
N THR A 18 14.09 -18.21 56.63
CA THR A 18 14.23 -16.82 56.15
C THR A 18 15.31 -16.73 55.06
N GLY A 19 16.49 -17.32 55.28
CA GLY A 19 17.54 -17.33 54.27
C GLY A 19 17.15 -18.05 52.97
N VAL A 20 16.39 -19.14 53.07
CA VAL A 20 15.85 -19.84 51.89
C VAL A 20 14.82 -18.99 51.15
N VAL A 21 13.92 -18.31 51.88
CA VAL A 21 12.90 -17.43 51.29
C VAL A 21 13.55 -16.25 50.57
N ASP A 22 14.52 -15.59 51.20
CA ASP A 22 15.25 -14.46 50.60
C ASP A 22 15.97 -14.89 49.31
N GLY A 23 16.64 -16.04 49.34
CA GLY A 23 17.29 -16.61 48.16
C GLY A 23 16.30 -16.91 47.03
N LYS A 24 15.13 -17.48 47.35
CA LYS A 24 14.08 -17.76 46.35
C LYS A 24 13.45 -16.51 45.79
N ILE A 25 13.27 -15.46 46.60
CA ILE A 25 12.79 -14.14 46.12
C ILE A 25 13.79 -13.57 45.10
N GLN A 26 15.09 -13.60 45.41
CA GLN A 26 16.13 -13.11 44.48
C GLN A 26 16.16 -13.91 43.16
N GLU A 27 16.05 -15.24 43.22
CA GLU A 27 15.95 -16.09 42.02
C GLU A 27 14.72 -15.73 41.17
N ILE A 28 13.57 -15.51 41.81
CA ILE A 28 12.32 -15.12 41.14
C ILE A 28 12.50 -13.76 40.46
N ASP A 29 13.01 -12.76 41.17
CA ASP A 29 13.23 -11.41 40.64
C ASP A 29 14.16 -11.43 39.43
N GLN A 30 15.24 -12.20 39.49
CA GLN A 30 16.18 -12.35 38.38
C GLN A 30 15.51 -13.00 37.16
N LYS A 31 14.70 -14.05 37.37
CA LYS A 31 13.99 -14.74 36.28
C LYS A 31 12.91 -13.86 35.66
N VAL A 32 12.18 -13.08 36.46
CA VAL A 32 11.20 -12.10 35.98
C VAL A 32 11.90 -11.05 35.11
N LYS A 33 13.02 -10.49 35.58
CA LYS A 33 13.80 -9.50 34.82
C LYS A 33 14.30 -10.06 33.48
N GLN A 34 14.90 -11.26 33.47
CA GLN A 34 15.37 -11.91 32.24
C GLN A 34 14.23 -12.16 31.24
N THR A 35 13.07 -12.56 31.75
CA THR A 35 11.88 -12.79 30.91
C THR A 35 11.37 -11.47 30.34
N GLN A 36 11.36 -10.40 31.13
CA GLN A 36 10.94 -9.07 30.70
C GLN A 36 11.88 -8.50 29.64
N ASP A 37 13.19 -8.65 29.81
CA ASP A 37 14.19 -8.24 28.82
C ASP A 37 14.03 -9.00 27.51
N SER A 38 13.83 -10.32 27.59
CA SER A 38 13.59 -11.18 26.43
C SER A 38 12.30 -10.81 25.68
N LEU A 39 11.23 -10.54 26.43
CA LEU A 39 9.94 -10.13 25.86
C LEU A 39 10.03 -8.76 25.18
N ASN A 40 10.74 -7.80 25.80
CA ASN A 40 10.93 -6.47 25.22
C ASN A 40 11.79 -6.53 23.95
N GLY A 41 12.84 -7.36 23.95
CA GLY A 41 13.64 -7.64 22.75
C GLY A 41 12.79 -8.23 21.63
N TRP A 42 12.02 -9.29 21.94
CA TRP A 42 11.11 -9.91 20.97
C TRP A 42 10.07 -8.94 20.41
N LYS A 43 9.41 -8.14 21.27
CA LYS A 43 8.45 -7.11 20.85
C LYS A 43 9.06 -6.08 19.90
N GLY A 44 10.32 -5.71 20.11
CA GLY A 44 11.02 -4.74 19.27
C GLY A 44 11.41 -5.30 17.89
N SER A 45 11.55 -6.62 17.75
CA SER A 45 12.05 -7.26 16.53
C SER A 45 11.01 -8.06 15.76
N VAL A 46 9.91 -8.48 16.40
CA VAL A 46 8.92 -9.38 15.80
C VAL A 46 8.25 -8.73 14.59
N GLN A 47 8.24 -9.47 13.47
CA GLN A 47 7.51 -9.11 12.26
C GLN A 47 6.31 -10.04 12.08
N ALA A 48 5.35 -9.64 11.24
CA ALA A 48 4.17 -10.46 10.96
C ALA A 48 4.54 -11.89 10.51
N LYS A 49 5.58 -12.04 9.67
CA LYS A 49 6.09 -13.35 9.22
C LYS A 49 6.55 -14.26 10.37
N ASP A 50 7.02 -13.70 11.48
CA ASP A 50 7.58 -14.46 12.60
C ASP A 50 6.47 -15.06 13.49
N ILE A 51 5.21 -14.66 13.27
CA ILE A 51 4.02 -15.14 13.99
C ILE A 51 2.92 -15.65 13.04
N ASN A 52 3.27 -15.99 11.80
CA ASN A 52 2.33 -16.39 10.74
C ASN A 52 1.21 -15.35 10.47
N GLY A 53 1.48 -14.08 10.75
CA GLY A 53 0.59 -12.96 10.44
C GLY A 53 0.79 -12.43 9.02
N GLN A 54 -0.26 -11.84 8.45
CA GLN A 54 -0.17 -11.11 7.19
C GLN A 54 0.37 -9.70 7.43
N ALA A 55 1.43 -9.32 6.72
CA ALA A 55 2.00 -7.99 6.84
C ALA A 55 1.05 -6.91 6.30
N LEU A 56 0.98 -5.77 7.02
CA LEU A 56 0.25 -4.57 6.60
C LEU A 56 1.22 -3.39 6.56
N TYR A 57 1.61 -2.99 5.35
CA TYR A 57 2.47 -1.85 5.11
C TYR A 57 1.64 -0.59 4.90
N LYS A 58 2.08 0.52 5.51
CA LYS A 58 1.44 1.83 5.40
C LYS A 58 2.40 2.80 4.72
N SER A 59 1.89 3.59 3.78
CA SER A 59 2.63 4.67 3.14
C SER A 59 1.69 5.83 2.78
N VAL A 60 2.26 6.98 2.43
CA VAL A 60 1.51 8.19 2.08
C VAL A 60 1.89 8.62 0.66
N ILE A 61 0.88 8.95 -0.14
CA ILE A 61 1.04 9.66 -1.41
C ILE A 61 0.64 11.10 -1.15
N ASP A 62 1.61 11.99 -1.22
CA ASP A 62 1.40 13.42 -1.01
C ASP A 62 1.31 14.13 -2.36
N LEU A 63 0.12 14.61 -2.71
CA LEU A 63 -0.14 15.47 -3.87
C LEU A 63 -0.61 16.86 -3.44
N THR A 64 -0.41 17.27 -2.18
CA THR A 64 -0.74 18.61 -1.68
C THR A 64 0.06 19.69 -2.40
N GLY A 65 -0.47 20.92 -2.48
CA GLY A 65 0.17 22.02 -3.21
C GLY A 65 0.17 21.89 -4.74
N LEU A 66 -0.31 20.77 -5.29
CA LEU A 66 -0.52 20.58 -6.72
C LEU A 66 -1.93 21.01 -7.13
N SER A 67 -2.11 21.32 -8.42
CA SER A 67 -3.43 21.68 -8.95
C SER A 67 -4.45 20.57 -8.73
N SER A 68 -5.59 20.93 -8.12
CA SER A 68 -6.71 20.03 -7.90
C SER A 68 -7.59 19.83 -9.14
N ASP A 69 -7.26 20.48 -10.25
CA ASP A 69 -7.84 20.21 -11.57
C ASP A 69 -7.03 19.20 -12.38
N ARG A 70 -5.98 18.62 -11.79
CA ARG A 70 -5.13 17.63 -12.44
C ARG A 70 -5.15 16.30 -11.69
N TYR A 71 -4.91 15.22 -12.43
CA TYR A 71 -4.69 13.89 -11.90
C TYR A 71 -3.26 13.43 -12.19
N TYR A 72 -2.61 12.88 -11.19
CA TYR A 72 -1.19 12.51 -11.16
C TYR A 72 -1.03 10.99 -11.13
N PRO A 73 -0.04 10.45 -11.85
CA PRO A 73 0.14 9.01 -11.97
C PRO A 73 0.66 8.39 -10.67
N VAL A 74 0.08 7.24 -10.32
CA VAL A 74 0.48 6.36 -9.23
C VAL A 74 0.59 4.95 -9.78
N TRP A 75 1.71 4.27 -9.56
CA TRP A 75 1.97 2.95 -10.11
C TRP A 75 2.66 2.02 -9.13
N TRP A 76 2.44 0.73 -9.31
CA TRP A 76 2.97 -0.33 -8.46
C TRP A 76 3.16 -1.63 -9.24
N LEU A 77 3.91 -2.54 -8.64
CA LEU A 77 4.16 -3.87 -9.17
C LEU A 77 3.62 -4.89 -8.17
N PHE A 78 2.62 -5.68 -8.57
CA PHE A 78 2.23 -6.82 -7.74
C PHE A 78 3.33 -7.88 -7.75
N PRO A 79 3.54 -8.59 -6.63
CA PRO A 79 4.45 -9.74 -6.60
C PRO A 79 3.89 -10.89 -7.44
N ASN A 80 4.75 -11.85 -7.78
CA ASN A 80 4.35 -13.05 -8.50
C ASN A 80 3.36 -13.91 -7.70
N ASN A 81 2.80 -14.93 -8.34
CA ASN A 81 1.75 -15.78 -7.77
C ASN A 81 2.14 -16.55 -6.49
N ARG A 82 3.44 -16.69 -6.19
CA ARG A 82 3.91 -17.34 -4.95
C ARG A 82 3.60 -16.53 -3.70
N ALA A 83 3.42 -15.22 -3.85
CA ALA A 83 2.97 -14.36 -2.76
C ALA A 83 1.46 -14.46 -2.50
N GLY A 84 0.71 -15.17 -3.35
CA GLY A 84 -0.75 -15.17 -3.34
C GLY A 84 -1.33 -13.80 -3.75
N ALA A 85 -2.64 -13.64 -3.55
CA ALA A 85 -3.33 -12.38 -3.81
C ALA A 85 -2.80 -11.28 -2.89
N SER A 86 -2.27 -10.21 -3.50
CA SER A 86 -1.86 -9.01 -2.78
C SER A 86 -2.93 -7.93 -2.89
N PHE A 87 -3.05 -7.09 -1.87
CA PHE A 87 -4.00 -5.98 -1.88
C PHE A 87 -3.30 -4.62 -1.78
N ILE A 88 -3.98 -3.61 -2.30
CA ILE A 88 -3.66 -2.20 -2.12
C ILE A 88 -4.97 -1.46 -1.89
N ASN A 89 -5.04 -0.75 -0.78
CA ASN A 89 -6.14 0.15 -0.46
C ASN A 89 -5.58 1.58 -0.44
N ILE A 90 -6.16 2.46 -1.25
CA ILE A 90 -5.84 3.89 -1.25
C ILE A 90 -7.06 4.62 -0.69
N VAL A 91 -6.89 5.32 0.41
CA VAL A 91 -7.98 5.94 1.15
C VAL A 91 -7.65 7.37 1.55
N ARG A 92 -8.69 8.17 1.79
CA ARG A 92 -8.55 9.47 2.46
C ARG A 92 -9.84 9.91 3.13
N ASN A 93 -9.70 10.69 4.20
CA ASN A 93 -10.84 11.35 4.83
C ASN A 93 -11.29 12.57 3.99
N PHE A 94 -12.60 12.83 3.95
CA PHE A 94 -13.15 13.89 3.11
C PHE A 94 -12.74 15.30 3.51
N SER A 95 -12.33 15.53 4.76
CA SER A 95 -11.98 16.84 5.32
C SER A 95 -10.47 17.08 5.45
N GLU A 96 -9.66 16.07 5.12
CA GLU A 96 -8.20 16.16 5.17
C GLU A 96 -7.69 17.15 4.12
N ASN A 97 -6.69 17.96 4.50
CA ASN A 97 -6.13 19.09 3.74
C ASN A 97 -7.03 20.33 3.62
N ARG A 98 -8.09 20.47 4.45
CA ARG A 98 -8.96 21.66 4.39
C ARG A 98 -8.25 22.99 4.64
N SER A 99 -7.20 22.98 5.45
CA SER A 99 -6.36 24.16 5.74
C SER A 99 -5.59 24.65 4.52
N ASP A 100 -5.36 23.75 3.56
CA ASP A 100 -4.56 24.01 2.38
C ASP A 100 -5.42 24.58 1.24
N GLU A 101 -6.73 24.68 1.48
CA GLU A 101 -7.75 25.22 0.57
C GLU A 101 -7.63 24.73 -0.89
N PRO A 102 -7.45 23.40 -1.14
CA PRO A 102 -7.13 22.89 -2.46
C PRO A 102 -8.26 23.08 -3.49
N PHE A 103 -9.48 23.38 -3.02
CA PHE A 103 -10.65 23.68 -3.84
C PHE A 103 -11.16 25.11 -3.63
N GLY A 104 -10.32 25.98 -3.08
CA GLY A 104 -10.63 27.37 -2.78
C GLY A 104 -11.06 27.59 -1.32
N PRO A 105 -11.04 28.87 -0.86
CA PRO A 105 -11.36 29.23 0.50
C PRO A 105 -12.77 28.82 0.93
N GLY A 106 -12.90 28.39 2.18
CA GLY A 106 -14.20 28.05 2.78
C GLY A 106 -14.79 26.69 2.37
N VAL A 107 -14.14 25.93 1.49
CA VAL A 107 -14.58 24.57 1.14
C VAL A 107 -14.17 23.59 2.25
N THR A 108 -15.15 23.07 3.00
CA THR A 108 -14.90 22.18 4.15
C THR A 108 -15.02 20.69 3.83
N HIS A 109 -15.85 20.34 2.85
CA HIS A 109 -16.00 18.97 2.36
C HIS A 109 -15.23 18.84 1.06
N LEU A 110 -14.02 18.27 1.11
CA LEU A 110 -13.09 18.22 -0.01
C LEU A 110 -13.36 17.00 -0.90
N ALA A 111 -12.96 15.80 -0.46
CA ALA A 111 -13.17 14.56 -1.21
C ALA A 111 -12.84 13.31 -0.38
N GLY A 112 -13.77 12.37 -0.23
CA GLY A 112 -13.49 11.07 0.41
C GLY A 112 -13.12 9.99 -0.62
N LEU A 113 -12.23 9.07 -0.26
CA LEU A 113 -11.87 7.91 -1.09
C LEU A 113 -11.79 6.64 -0.25
N ASP A 114 -12.44 5.59 -0.74
CA ASP A 114 -12.21 4.19 -0.38
C ASP A 114 -11.97 3.39 -1.66
N PHE A 115 -10.71 3.23 -2.05
CA PHE A 115 -10.32 2.51 -3.27
C PHE A 115 -9.54 1.24 -2.92
N CYS A 116 -10.22 0.10 -2.97
CA CYS A 116 -9.66 -1.19 -2.59
C CYS A 116 -9.43 -2.05 -3.83
N MET A 117 -8.22 -2.59 -3.97
CA MET A 117 -7.82 -3.45 -5.10
C MET A 117 -7.12 -4.72 -4.62
N GLU A 118 -7.24 -5.78 -5.42
CA GLU A 118 -6.45 -7.00 -5.31
C GLU A 118 -5.79 -7.33 -6.65
N GLY A 119 -4.62 -7.94 -6.60
CA GLY A 119 -3.92 -8.41 -7.79
C GLY A 119 -2.84 -9.43 -7.51
N ILE A 120 -2.44 -10.10 -8.59
CA ILE A 120 -1.37 -11.10 -8.64
C ILE A 120 -0.57 -10.87 -9.93
N ASP A 121 0.75 -10.84 -9.78
CA ASP A 121 1.72 -10.69 -10.86
C ASP A 121 1.47 -9.44 -11.74
N TYR A 122 2.14 -9.31 -12.87
CA TYR A 122 2.02 -8.20 -13.81
C TYR A 122 1.89 -8.74 -15.23
N MET A 123 1.45 -7.92 -16.20
CA MET A 123 1.10 -8.42 -17.55
C MET A 123 2.25 -9.08 -18.32
N TRP A 124 3.50 -8.68 -18.05
CA TRP A 124 4.70 -9.33 -18.60
C TRP A 124 5.21 -10.50 -17.76
N GLY A 125 4.62 -10.77 -16.61
CA GLY A 125 4.92 -11.94 -15.81
C GLY A 125 4.44 -13.21 -16.50
N GLY A 126 5.11 -14.32 -16.23
CA GLY A 126 4.77 -15.62 -16.82
C GLY A 126 3.76 -16.43 -16.00
N ASP A 127 3.35 -15.92 -14.84
CA ASP A 127 2.49 -16.64 -13.91
C ASP A 127 1.00 -16.35 -14.16
N ALA A 128 0.12 -17.02 -13.42
CA ALA A 128 -1.29 -16.67 -13.39
C ALA A 128 -1.47 -15.24 -12.84
N GLN A 129 -2.17 -14.42 -13.61
CA GLN A 129 -2.32 -12.98 -13.36
C GLN A 129 -3.75 -12.64 -12.96
N SER A 130 -3.90 -11.64 -12.09
CA SER A 130 -5.21 -11.06 -11.80
C SER A 130 -5.10 -9.61 -11.37
N PHE A 131 -6.16 -8.86 -11.63
CA PHE A 131 -6.36 -7.53 -11.09
C PHE A 131 -7.85 -7.26 -10.97
N VAL A 132 -8.26 -6.78 -9.80
CA VAL A 132 -9.66 -6.46 -9.53
C VAL A 132 -9.77 -5.23 -8.65
N ILE A 133 -10.66 -4.32 -9.05
CA ILE A 133 -11.15 -3.27 -8.15
C ILE A 133 -12.25 -3.91 -7.30
N LYS A 134 -11.96 -4.10 -6.01
CA LYS A 134 -12.92 -4.67 -5.06
C LYS A 134 -13.97 -3.66 -4.65
N ARG A 135 -13.56 -2.44 -4.33
CA ARG A 135 -14.46 -1.37 -3.90
C ARG A 135 -13.96 -0.04 -4.43
N ILE A 136 -14.91 0.83 -4.73
CA ILE A 136 -14.64 2.22 -5.07
C ILE A 136 -15.76 3.10 -4.51
N GLY A 137 -15.48 3.70 -3.37
CA GLY A 137 -16.29 4.74 -2.74
C GLY A 137 -15.64 6.09 -2.95
N GLN A 138 -16.36 7.05 -3.52
CA GLN A 138 -15.89 8.43 -3.67
C GLN A 138 -17.00 9.37 -3.21
N THR A 139 -16.69 10.34 -2.36
CA THR A 139 -17.69 11.30 -1.86
C THR A 139 -17.25 12.74 -2.15
N TYR A 140 -18.22 13.62 -2.41
CA TYR A 140 -18.08 15.04 -2.76
C TYR A 140 -17.40 15.31 -4.11
N ARG A 141 -16.19 14.79 -4.33
CA ARG A 141 -15.42 14.97 -5.57
C ARG A 141 -14.73 13.67 -5.94
N LYS A 142 -14.65 13.38 -7.25
CA LYS A 142 -13.85 12.26 -7.75
C LYS A 142 -12.36 12.53 -7.54
N THR A 143 -11.64 11.48 -7.19
CA THR A 143 -10.23 11.52 -6.76
C THR A 143 -9.38 10.42 -7.38
N VAL A 144 -9.97 9.41 -8.03
CA VAL A 144 -9.26 8.37 -8.76
C VAL A 144 -9.86 8.14 -10.15
N ARG A 145 -8.98 7.96 -11.15
CA ARG A 145 -9.30 7.69 -12.55
C ARG A 145 -8.29 6.70 -13.15
N ASN A 146 -8.64 6.11 -14.30
CA ASN A 146 -7.79 5.25 -15.13
C ASN A 146 -6.95 4.21 -14.34
N ALA A 147 -7.59 3.49 -13.42
CA ALA A 147 -6.99 2.36 -12.73
C ALA A 147 -6.99 1.11 -13.64
N ALA A 148 -5.82 0.52 -13.83
CA ALA A 148 -5.62 -0.54 -14.82
C ALA A 148 -4.54 -1.56 -14.40
N PHE A 149 -4.74 -2.79 -14.88
CA PHE A 149 -3.70 -3.82 -14.93
C PHE A 149 -2.82 -3.55 -16.16
N GLY A 150 -1.67 -2.94 -15.94
CA GLY A 150 -0.96 -2.20 -16.98
C GLY A 150 -1.42 -0.74 -17.02
N ILE A 151 -0.75 0.12 -16.25
CA ILE A 151 -1.03 1.56 -16.24
C ILE A 151 -0.91 2.13 -17.65
N SER A 152 -1.88 2.96 -18.04
CA SER A 152 -1.86 3.68 -19.31
C SER A 152 -0.65 4.62 -19.36
N CYS A 153 0.18 4.49 -20.39
CA CYS A 153 1.43 5.19 -20.58
C CYS A 153 1.62 5.65 -22.03
N ILE A 154 2.52 6.61 -22.22
CA ILE A 154 3.00 7.08 -23.52
C ILE A 154 4.24 6.26 -23.87
N ALA A 155 4.25 5.65 -25.06
CA ALA A 155 5.41 4.97 -25.61
C ALA A 155 6.40 5.98 -26.17
N ARG A 156 7.66 5.94 -25.73
CA ARG A 156 8.77 6.73 -26.28
C ARG A 156 9.94 5.85 -26.67
N PRO A 157 10.76 6.24 -27.66
CA PRO A 157 12.06 5.63 -27.88
C PRO A 157 12.99 5.87 -26.70
N VAL A 158 13.98 5.00 -26.55
CA VAL A 158 15.09 5.20 -25.60
C VAL A 158 16.21 5.95 -26.30
N SER A 159 16.59 5.49 -27.49
CA SER A 159 17.69 6.03 -28.29
C SER A 159 17.29 6.37 -29.73
N GLY A 160 16.14 5.86 -30.20
CA GLY A 160 15.70 5.95 -31.60
C GLY A 160 16.39 4.94 -32.52
N LYS A 161 17.29 4.10 -32.00
CA LYS A 161 18.08 3.15 -32.81
C LYS A 161 17.29 1.90 -33.21
N PHE A 162 16.32 1.49 -32.39
CA PHE A 162 15.52 0.29 -32.60
C PHE A 162 14.04 0.64 -32.74
N PRO A 163 13.26 -0.20 -33.44
CA PRO A 163 11.80 -0.09 -33.42
C PRO A 163 11.26 -0.18 -31.99
N LEU A 164 10.10 0.44 -31.74
CA LEU A 164 9.47 0.31 -30.44
C LEU A 164 8.93 -1.10 -30.22
N TYR A 165 8.98 -1.55 -28.96
CA TYR A 165 8.47 -2.86 -28.55
C TYR A 165 7.06 -3.13 -29.09
N SER A 166 6.85 -4.32 -29.66
CA SER A 166 5.56 -4.75 -30.23
C SER A 166 5.04 -3.85 -31.38
N GLY A 167 5.90 -3.05 -32.01
CA GLY A 167 5.54 -2.22 -33.17
C GLY A 167 4.67 -1.01 -32.84
N VAL A 168 4.62 -0.58 -31.57
CA VAL A 168 3.88 0.64 -31.19
C VAL A 168 4.52 1.89 -31.81
N SER A 169 3.75 2.97 -31.97
CA SER A 169 4.27 4.24 -32.51
C SER A 169 4.77 5.15 -31.40
N ASP A 170 5.77 5.98 -31.68
CA ASP A 170 6.22 7.01 -30.74
C ASP A 170 5.08 7.98 -30.41
N GLY A 171 4.85 8.25 -29.13
CA GLY A 171 3.77 9.08 -28.63
C GLY A 171 2.43 8.36 -28.50
N SER A 172 2.33 7.11 -28.95
CA SER A 172 1.10 6.33 -28.77
C SER A 172 0.85 6.01 -27.31
N VAL A 173 -0.43 5.97 -26.94
CA VAL A 173 -0.87 5.57 -25.59
C VAL A 173 -1.13 4.07 -25.57
N GLY A 174 -0.59 3.38 -24.59
CA GLY A 174 -0.79 1.94 -24.39
C GLY A 174 -0.46 1.50 -22.97
N PRO A 175 -0.76 0.24 -22.61
CA PRO A 175 -0.52 -0.27 -21.27
C PRO A 175 0.97 -0.56 -21.05
N CYS A 176 1.56 0.01 -20.00
CA CYS A 176 2.83 -0.44 -19.48
C CYS A 176 2.67 -1.81 -18.84
N ARG A 177 3.04 -2.87 -19.56
CA ARG A 177 2.87 -4.26 -19.11
C ARG A 177 3.66 -4.64 -17.85
N LYS A 178 4.56 -3.77 -17.37
CA LYS A 178 5.31 -3.98 -16.13
C LYS A 178 4.54 -3.55 -14.89
N PHE A 179 3.82 -2.43 -14.94
CA PHE A 179 3.24 -1.82 -13.74
C PHE A 179 1.73 -1.73 -13.85
N SER A 180 1.03 -2.01 -12.76
CA SER A 180 -0.35 -1.57 -12.58
C SER A 180 -0.35 -0.15 -12.05
N GLY A 181 -1.47 0.54 -12.15
CA GLY A 181 -1.53 1.89 -11.63
C GLY A 181 -2.88 2.55 -11.80
N CYS A 182 -2.97 3.78 -11.32
CA CYS A 182 -4.11 4.67 -11.46
C CYS A 182 -3.63 6.13 -11.49
N TYR A 183 -4.57 7.04 -11.62
CA TYR A 183 -4.33 8.47 -11.56
C TYR A 183 -5.13 9.07 -10.40
N LEU A 184 -4.45 9.81 -9.52
CA LEU A 184 -5.03 10.43 -8.32
C LEU A 184 -5.08 11.94 -8.43
N ARG A 185 -6.15 12.56 -7.94
CA ARG A 185 -6.36 14.01 -8.01
C ARG A 185 -5.34 14.80 -7.17
N GLY A 186 -4.82 15.88 -7.72
CA GLY A 186 -3.90 16.78 -7.03
C GLY A 186 -4.56 17.60 -5.92
N GLY A 187 -3.72 18.23 -5.10
CA GLY A 187 -4.13 19.05 -3.96
C GLY A 187 -4.48 18.24 -2.71
N LEU A 188 -4.22 16.94 -2.69
CA LEU A 188 -4.74 16.02 -1.68
C LEU A 188 -3.69 15.01 -1.19
N THR A 189 -3.77 14.66 0.10
CA THR A 189 -3.04 13.54 0.69
C THR A 189 -3.86 12.24 0.58
N TYR A 190 -3.17 11.13 0.32
CA TYR A 190 -3.75 9.79 0.28
C TYR A 190 -2.95 8.82 1.15
N HIS A 191 -3.66 7.96 1.87
CA HIS A 191 -3.08 6.92 2.71
C HIS A 191 -3.18 5.58 2.01
N VAL A 192 -2.07 4.87 1.94
CA VAL A 192 -1.97 3.57 1.30
C VAL A 192 -1.78 2.49 2.37
N MET A 193 -2.61 1.46 2.32
CA MET A 193 -2.45 0.23 3.06
C MET A 193 -2.27 -0.94 2.09
N SER A 194 -1.22 -1.73 2.25
CA SER A 194 -0.92 -2.84 1.34
C SER A 194 -0.35 -4.06 2.03
N SER A 195 -0.55 -5.24 1.45
CA SER A 195 0.18 -6.45 1.82
C SER A 195 1.61 -6.50 1.25
N MET A 196 1.98 -5.54 0.39
CA MET A 196 3.27 -5.51 -0.29
C MET A 196 4.26 -4.59 0.42
N SER A 197 5.52 -5.03 0.53
CA SER A 197 6.59 -4.24 1.16
C SER A 197 6.99 -3.01 0.36
N ASN A 198 6.82 -3.05 -0.96
CA ASN A 198 7.09 -1.92 -1.84
C ASN A 198 5.87 -0.99 -1.88
N ALA A 199 6.04 0.25 -1.41
CA ALA A 199 5.02 1.28 -1.55
C ALA A 199 4.77 1.61 -3.04
N PRO A 200 3.53 2.01 -3.41
CA PRO A 200 3.27 2.59 -4.72
C PRO A 200 4.17 3.79 -4.97
N LYS A 201 4.67 3.89 -6.20
CA LYS A 201 5.40 5.05 -6.70
C LYS A 201 4.42 6.05 -7.28
N TYR A 202 4.78 7.33 -7.27
CA TYR A 202 3.98 8.40 -7.86
C TYR A 202 4.88 9.50 -8.39
N SER A 203 4.34 10.33 -9.29
CA SER A 203 5.00 11.54 -9.77
C SER A 203 4.14 12.76 -9.49
N ARG A 204 4.78 13.85 -9.07
CA ARG A 204 4.16 15.18 -8.89
C ARG A 204 4.36 16.08 -10.11
N GLU A 205 5.05 15.58 -11.14
CA GLU A 205 5.44 16.36 -12.32
C GLU A 205 4.30 16.44 -13.35
N ASP A 206 4.19 17.60 -13.98
CA ASP A 206 3.32 17.80 -15.15
C ASP A 206 3.94 17.32 -16.46
N SER A 207 5.26 17.15 -16.47
CA SER A 207 6.03 16.67 -17.62
C SER A 207 6.03 15.13 -17.72
N GLU A 208 6.50 14.61 -18.86
CA GLU A 208 6.63 13.17 -19.06
C GLU A 208 7.75 12.57 -18.19
N VAL A 209 7.38 11.68 -17.29
CA VAL A 209 8.28 10.94 -16.39
C VAL A 209 8.41 9.49 -16.86
N SER A 210 9.65 9.02 -17.01
CA SER A 210 9.91 7.61 -17.31
C SER A 210 9.62 6.73 -16.08
N ILE A 211 8.81 5.70 -16.27
CA ILE A 211 8.52 4.71 -15.21
C ILE A 211 9.18 3.36 -15.49
N TYR A 212 9.44 3.07 -16.76
CA TYR A 212 10.13 1.86 -17.21
C TYR A 212 10.84 2.11 -18.53
N SER A 213 12.08 1.65 -18.64
CA SER A 213 12.84 1.66 -19.88
C SER A 213 13.49 0.31 -20.11
N ALA A 214 13.48 -0.18 -21.35
CA ALA A 214 14.18 -1.38 -21.75
C ALA A 214 14.69 -1.26 -23.19
N VAL A 215 15.86 -1.84 -23.43
CA VAL A 215 16.49 -1.97 -24.75
C VAL A 215 16.89 -3.42 -24.92
N ALA A 216 16.44 -4.04 -26.00
CA ALA A 216 16.86 -5.35 -26.47
C ALA A 216 17.63 -5.21 -27.79
N SER A 217 18.14 -6.32 -28.32
CA SER A 217 18.87 -6.32 -29.59
C SER A 217 18.02 -5.95 -30.81
N THR A 218 16.69 -6.04 -30.70
CA THR A 218 15.74 -5.84 -31.81
C THR A 218 14.65 -4.81 -31.55
N TRP A 219 14.53 -4.30 -30.32
CA TRP A 219 13.49 -3.34 -29.95
C TRP A 219 13.92 -2.49 -28.75
N GLU A 220 13.27 -1.34 -28.57
CA GLU A 220 13.39 -0.52 -27.37
C GLU A 220 12.02 -0.02 -26.91
N ILE A 221 11.90 0.38 -25.65
CA ILE A 221 10.70 1.05 -25.15
C ILE A 221 11.01 1.86 -23.89
N ASN A 222 10.50 3.08 -23.85
CA ASN A 222 10.46 3.90 -22.65
C ASN A 222 8.99 4.25 -22.36
N TRP A 223 8.41 3.62 -21.34
CA TRP A 223 7.06 3.94 -20.89
C TRP A 223 7.10 5.17 -20.01
N LYS A 224 6.39 6.21 -20.43
CA LYS A 224 6.27 7.45 -19.68
C LYS A 224 4.83 7.73 -19.22
N VAL A 225 4.73 8.45 -18.12
CA VAL A 225 3.47 8.98 -17.56
C VAL A 225 3.61 10.48 -17.38
N LYS A 226 2.48 11.19 -17.30
CA LYS A 226 2.44 12.61 -16.94
C LYS A 226 1.13 12.90 -16.23
N SER A 227 0.99 14.05 -15.59
CA SER A 227 -0.32 14.46 -15.09
C SER A 227 -1.25 14.88 -16.24
N TYR A 228 -2.55 14.78 -16.02
CA TYR A 228 -3.59 15.15 -16.99
C TYR A 228 -4.62 16.06 -16.34
N HIS A 229 -5.20 16.98 -17.12
CA HIS A 229 -6.34 17.76 -16.64
C HIS A 229 -7.54 16.83 -16.37
N LYS A 230 -8.40 17.18 -15.41
CA LYS A 230 -9.56 16.35 -14.99
C LYS A 230 -10.54 16.02 -16.13
N ASP A 231 -10.56 16.86 -17.15
CA ASP A 231 -11.41 16.76 -18.34
C ASP A 231 -10.70 16.08 -19.53
N ASP A 232 -9.45 15.64 -19.37
CA ASP A 232 -8.71 14.96 -20.42
C ASP A 232 -9.26 13.54 -20.65
N GLU A 233 -9.56 13.22 -21.92
CA GLU A 233 -10.13 11.94 -22.33
C GLU A 233 -9.23 10.75 -21.97
N PHE A 234 -7.91 10.96 -21.85
CA PHE A 234 -6.96 9.95 -21.40
C PHE A 234 -7.36 9.34 -20.05
N LEU A 235 -7.99 10.10 -19.15
CA LEU A 235 -8.39 9.62 -17.83
C LEU A 235 -9.57 8.63 -17.87
N GLY A 236 -10.22 8.47 -19.04
CA GLY A 236 -11.39 7.62 -19.21
C GLY A 236 -12.60 8.11 -18.40
N PRO A 237 -13.69 7.36 -18.32
CA PRO A 237 -14.89 7.78 -17.59
C PRO A 237 -14.65 7.85 -16.07
N GLU A 238 -15.49 8.61 -15.37
CA GLU A 238 -15.56 8.56 -13.92
C GLU A 238 -16.02 7.19 -13.43
N TYR A 239 -15.46 6.73 -12.32
CA TYR A 239 -15.95 5.51 -11.70
C TYR A 239 -17.34 5.74 -11.07
N PRO A 240 -18.29 4.83 -11.31
CA PRO A 240 -19.55 4.82 -10.58
C PRO A 240 -19.26 4.54 -9.10
N GLU A 241 -20.13 5.02 -8.22
CA GLU A 241 -20.04 4.66 -6.80
C GLU A 241 -20.42 3.19 -6.60
N CYS A 242 -19.47 2.40 -6.11
CA CYS A 242 -19.64 0.96 -5.86
C CYS A 242 -19.25 0.66 -4.42
N ARG A 243 -20.23 0.74 -3.52
CA ARG A 243 -20.05 0.50 -2.08
C ARG A 243 -19.98 -0.99 -1.72
N LEU A 244 -20.59 -1.84 -2.54
CA LEU A 244 -20.56 -3.29 -2.34
C LEU A 244 -19.30 -3.90 -2.96
N PRO A 245 -18.64 -4.87 -2.28
CA PRO A 245 -17.50 -5.57 -2.84
C PRO A 245 -17.82 -6.19 -4.20
N TYR A 246 -16.87 -6.10 -5.14
CA TYR A 246 -16.91 -6.68 -6.50
C TYR A 246 -18.06 -6.18 -7.41
N SER A 247 -18.94 -5.32 -6.91
CA SER A 247 -20.06 -4.78 -7.68
C SER A 247 -19.61 -4.04 -8.94
N TYR A 248 -18.48 -3.33 -8.90
CA TYR A 248 -17.93 -2.69 -10.10
C TYR A 248 -17.63 -3.70 -11.22
N HIS A 249 -17.03 -4.85 -10.87
CA HIS A 249 -16.72 -5.90 -11.83
C HIS A 249 -17.99 -6.62 -12.30
N TYR A 250 -18.88 -6.98 -11.38
CA TYR A 250 -20.13 -7.65 -11.72
C TYR A 250 -21.05 -6.80 -12.59
N ASN A 251 -21.16 -5.50 -12.31
CA ASN A 251 -21.94 -4.59 -13.14
C ASN A 251 -21.43 -4.51 -14.58
N LYS A 252 -20.12 -4.70 -14.81
CA LYS A 252 -19.55 -4.79 -16.15
C LYS A 252 -19.77 -6.15 -16.80
N LEU A 253 -19.54 -7.23 -16.06
CA LEU A 253 -19.62 -8.60 -16.58
C LEU A 253 -21.06 -8.99 -16.95
N PHE A 254 -22.02 -8.57 -16.11
CA PHE A 254 -23.45 -8.87 -16.27
C PHE A 254 -24.24 -7.66 -16.79
N ALA A 255 -23.58 -6.67 -17.38
CA ALA A 255 -24.27 -5.61 -18.11
C ALA A 255 -25.16 -6.26 -19.20
N PRO A 256 -26.41 -5.80 -19.39
CA PRO A 256 -27.21 -6.22 -20.53
C PRO A 256 -26.39 -5.99 -21.79
N LYS A 257 -26.16 -7.04 -22.57
CA LYS A 257 -25.59 -6.88 -23.91
C LYS A 257 -26.73 -6.39 -24.78
N ASP A 258 -26.52 -5.29 -25.50
CA ASP A 258 -27.50 -4.80 -26.47
C ASP A 258 -27.89 -5.96 -27.40
N ALA A 259 -29.19 -6.22 -27.49
CA ALA A 259 -29.78 -7.33 -28.24
C ALA A 259 -29.82 -7.05 -29.74
#